data_AF-A0A931VLS7-F1
#
_entry.id   AF-A0A931VLS7-F1
#
_cell.length_a   1.000
_cell.length_b   1.000
_cell.length_c   1.000
_cell.angle_alpha   90.00
_cell.angle_beta   90.00
_cell.angle_gamma   90.00
#
_symmetry.space_group_name_H-M   'P 1'
#
loop_
_entity.id
_entity.type
_entity.pdbx_description
1 polymer ?
#
loop_
_entity_poly.entity_id
_entity_poly.type
_entity_poly.pdbx_seq_one_letter_code
_entity_poly.pdbx_strand_id
1 'polypeptide(L)' 'MANSSIKEDLIAQIDGLPLELQRRLLNFAKSLTLKGVAGESLLRFEGAITVEDLRQMSKAIEEDCERVDVSEW' A
#
# COMPACT_ATOMS: atom_id res chain seq x y z
N MET A 1 -14.27 7.88 -13.91
CA MET A 1 -15.72 8.05 -13.73
C MET A 1 -16.32 6.66 -13.69
N ALA A 2 -16.99 6.26 -12.59
CA ALA A 2 -17.65 4.96 -12.57
C ALA A 2 -18.73 4.94 -13.65
N ASN A 3 -18.82 3.86 -14.41
CA ASN A 3 -19.93 3.63 -15.32
C ASN A 3 -21.21 3.69 -14.47
N SER A 4 -22.15 4.61 -14.74
CA SER A 4 -23.24 4.94 -13.79
C SER A 4 -24.07 3.71 -13.43
N SER A 5 -24.23 2.78 -14.38
CA SER A 5 -24.87 1.47 -14.19
C SER A 5 -24.24 0.65 -13.08
N ILE A 6 -22.90 0.59 -12.96
CA ILE A 6 -22.23 -0.22 -11.93
C ILE A 6 -22.49 0.34 -10.52
N LYS A 7 -22.57 1.67 -10.41
CA LYS A 7 -22.87 2.33 -9.13
C LYS A 7 -24.30 2.04 -8.68
N GLU A 8 -25.26 2.12 -9.61
CA GLU A 8 -26.68 1.86 -9.34
C GLU A 8 -26.91 0.40 -8.93
N ASP A 9 -26.31 -0.55 -9.65
CA ASP A 9 -26.39 -1.98 -9.32
C ASP A 9 -25.83 -2.29 -7.94
N LEU A 10 -24.71 -1.66 -7.56
CA LEU A 10 -24.12 -1.82 -6.23
C LEU A 10 -25.06 -1.31 -5.12
N ILE A 11 -25.72 -0.17 -5.32
CA ILE A 11 -26.67 0.39 -4.35
C ILE A 11 -27.86 -0.56 -4.16
N ALA A 12 -28.46 -1.02 -5.26
CA ALA A 12 -29.59 -1.94 -5.21
C ALA A 12 -29.25 -3.25 -4.48
N GLN A 13 -28.03 -3.77 -4.67
CA GLN A 13 -27.56 -4.96 -3.96
C GLN A 13 -27.34 -4.71 -2.47
N ILE A 14 -26.81 -3.54 -2.09
CA ILE A 14 -26.54 -3.19 -0.68
C ILE A 14 -27.85 -3.09 0.13
N ASP A 15 -28.90 -2.51 -0.46
CA ASP A 15 -30.19 -2.32 0.22
C ASP A 15 -30.83 -3.65 0.64
N GLY A 16 -30.56 -4.74 -0.08
CA GLY A 16 -31.04 -6.10 0.24
C GLY A 16 -30.20 -6.86 1.28
N LEU A 17 -29.03 -6.34 1.68
CA LEU A 17 -28.12 -7.05 2.57
C LEU A 17 -28.44 -6.81 4.05
N PRO A 18 -28.29 -7.82 4.92
CA PRO A 18 -28.21 -7.63 6.36
C PRO A 18 -27.09 -6.67 6.77
N LEU A 19 -27.27 -5.93 7.86
CA LEU A 19 -26.35 -4.90 8.35
C LEU A 19 -24.89 -5.35 8.42
N GLU A 20 -24.63 -6.56 8.89
CA GLU A 20 -23.27 -7.11 8.99
C GLU A 20 -22.58 -7.23 7.62
N LEU A 21 -23.33 -7.63 6.59
CA LEU A 21 -22.80 -7.73 5.23
C LEU A 21 -22.63 -6.35 4.58
N GLN A 22 -23.54 -5.41 4.85
CA GLN A 22 -23.35 -4.01 4.44
C GLN A 22 -22.05 -3.44 5.03
N ARG A 23 -21.80 -3.68 6.32
CA ARG A 23 -20.60 -3.21 7.02
C ARG A 23 -19.32 -3.86 6.46
N ARG A 24 -19.37 -5.16 6.15
CA ARG A 24 -18.26 -5.87 5.50
C ARG A 24 -17.96 -5.28 4.12
N LEU A 25 -18.98 -5.00 3.31
CA LEU A 25 -18.82 -4.43 1.98
C LEU A 25 -18.26 -3.01 2.02
N LEU A 26 -18.71 -2.18 2.97
CA LEU A 26 -18.14 -0.85 3.21
C LEU A 26 -16.64 -0.92 3.56
N ASN A 27 -16.26 -1.85 4.44
CA ASN A 27 -14.85 -2.04 4.80
C ASN A 27 -14.02 -2.49 3.59
N PHE A 28 -14.57 -3.38 2.76
CA PHE A 28 -13.92 -3.81 1.52
C PHE A 28 -13.75 -2.63 0.54
N ALA A 29 -14.80 -1.84 0.29
CA ALA A 29 -14.72 -0.67 -0.59
C ALA A 29 -13.67 0.34 -0.11
N LYS A 30 -13.60 0.60 1.21
CA LYS A 30 -12.55 1.43 1.83
C LYS A 30 -11.15 0.83 1.70
N SER A 31 -11.01 -0.48 1.53
CA SER A 31 -9.70 -1.10 1.31
C SER A 31 -9.18 -0.92 -0.11
N LEU A 32 -10.09 -0.69 -1.08
CA LEU A 32 -9.76 -0.49 -2.49
C LEU A 32 -9.20 0.90 -2.82
N THR A 33 -9.33 1.87 -1.91
CA THR A 33 -8.66 3.17 -2.11
C THR A 33 -7.15 2.98 -2.11
N LEU A 34 -6.48 3.58 -3.09
CA LEU A 34 -5.03 3.60 -3.18
C LEU A 34 -4.46 4.09 -1.85
N LYS A 35 -3.63 3.24 -1.23
CA LYS A 35 -2.89 3.58 -0.03
C LYS A 35 -1.52 4.09 -0.44
N GLY A 36 -1.12 5.22 0.10
CA GLY A 36 0.17 5.84 -0.20
C GLY A 36 0.04 7.35 -0.38
N VAL A 37 1.18 7.98 -0.62
CA VAL A 37 1.29 9.40 -0.96
C VAL A 37 1.79 9.52 -2.39
N ALA A 38 1.51 10.65 -3.04
CA ALA A 38 2.08 10.92 -4.36
C ALA A 38 3.62 10.85 -4.28
N GLY A 39 4.27 10.23 -5.27
CA GLY A 39 5.72 10.08 -5.29
C GLY A 39 6.46 11.41 -5.16
N GLU A 40 5.91 12.47 -5.77
CA GLU A 40 6.38 13.85 -5.65
C GLU A 40 6.50 14.33 -4.19
N SER A 41 5.63 13.85 -3.29
CA SER A 41 5.69 14.22 -1.87
C SER A 41 6.89 13.61 -1.15
N LEU A 42 7.54 12.59 -1.74
CA LEU A 42 8.74 11.97 -1.19
C LEU A 42 10.01 12.76 -1.50
N LEU A 43 9.98 13.69 -2.48
CA LEU A 43 11.14 14.51 -2.85
C LEU A 43 11.65 15.36 -1.68
N ARG A 44 10.78 15.70 -0.71
CA ARG A 44 11.20 16.39 0.53
C ARG A 44 12.22 15.61 1.37
N PHE A 45 12.39 14.31 1.11
CA PHE A 45 13.35 13.45 1.79
C PHE A 45 14.63 13.23 0.96
N GLU A 46 14.77 13.88 -0.19
CA GLU A 46 16.01 13.83 -0.98
C GLU A 46 17.18 14.32 -0.12
N GLY A 47 18.23 13.50 -0.03
CA GLY A 47 19.41 13.80 0.79
C GLY A 47 19.16 13.81 2.31
N ALA A 48 18.00 13.32 2.78
CA ALA A 48 17.69 13.29 4.22
C ALA A 48 18.55 12.29 5.02
N ILE A 49 19.14 11.30 4.34
CA ILE A 49 20.06 10.33 4.96
C ILE A 49 21.48 10.83 4.74
N THR A 50 22.22 11.02 5.84
CA THR A 50 23.59 11.51 5.75
C THR A 50 24.53 10.44 5.17
N VAL A 51 25.68 10.86 4.66
CA VAL A 51 26.71 9.91 4.17
C VAL A 51 27.17 8.96 5.27
N GLU A 52 27.20 9.41 6.52
CA GLU A 52 27.61 8.57 7.64
C GLU A 52 26.53 7.52 7.98
N ASP A 53 25.26 7.92 8.02
CA ASP A 53 24.15 6.98 8.23
C ASP A 53 24.10 5.94 7.10
N LEU A 54 24.33 6.37 5.85
CA LEU A 54 24.42 5.45 4.71
C LEU A 54 25.52 4.40 4.91
N ARG A 55 26.70 4.79 5.41
CA ARG A 55 27.80 3.85 5.69
C ARG A 55 27.43 2.86 6.79
N GLN A 56 26.79 3.34 7.85
CA GLN A 56 26.34 2.47 8.95
C GLN A 56 25.29 1.47 8.47
N MET A 57 24.33 1.92 7.66
CA MET A 57 23.33 1.03 7.04
C MET A 57 23.98 -0.01 6.15
N SER A 58 24.92 0.37 5.27
CA SER A 58 25.65 -0.57 4.42
C SER A 58 26.39 -1.62 5.23
N LYS A 59 27.10 -1.20 6.29
CA LYS A 59 27.82 -2.10 7.18
C LYS A 59 26.88 -3.11 7.86
N ALA A 60 25.75 -2.65 8.39
CA ALA A 60 24.77 -3.53 9.03
C ALA A 60 24.17 -4.55 8.04
N ILE A 61 23.91 -4.14 6.78
CA ILE A 61 23.43 -5.08 5.74
C ILE A 61 24.49 -6.14 5.43
N GLU A 62 25.77 -5.76 5.33
CA GLU A 62 26.85 -6.69 5.00
C GLU A 62 27.19 -7.66 6.13
N GLU A 63 27.12 -7.19 7.38
CA GLU A 63 27.49 -7.98 8.56
C GLU A 63 26.35 -8.85 9.09
N ASP A 64 25.10 -8.34 9.05
CA ASP A 64 23.98 -8.95 9.78
C ASP A 64 22.81 -9.42 8.89
N CYS A 65 22.71 -8.99 7.62
CA CYS A 65 21.67 -9.52 6.73
C CYS A 65 22.09 -10.81 6.04
N GLU A 66 21.15 -11.73 5.89
CA GLU A 66 21.35 -12.99 5.15
C GLU A 66 21.79 -12.68 3.72
N ARG A 67 22.92 -13.25 3.31
CA ARG A 67 23.43 -13.11 1.93
C ARG A 67 22.50 -13.92 1.03
N VAL A 68 21.87 -13.25 0.06
CA VAL A 68 21.11 -13.94 -0.98
C VAL A 68 22.11 -14.65 -1.89
N ASP A 69 22.15 -15.97 -1.82
CA ASP A 69 22.88 -16.78 -2.80
C ASP A 69 22.10 -16.77 -4.12
N VAL A 70 22.65 -16.07 -5.10
CA VAL A 70 22.05 -15.91 -6.44
C VAL A 70 22.00 -17.25 -7.19
N SER A 71 22.75 -18.27 -6.74
CA SER A 71 22.79 -19.60 -7.34
C SER A 71 21.78 -20.60 -6.78
N GLU A 72 21.04 -20.24 -5.71
CA GLU A 72 20.01 -21.09 -5.10
C GLU A 72 18.58 -20.83 -5.64
N TRP A 73 18.43 -20.11 -6.77
CA TRP A 73 17.14 -19.79 -7.41
C TRP A 73 17.02 -20.36 -8.83
#